data_AF-A0A919YKT5-F1
#
_entry.id   AF-A0A919YKT5-F1
#
_cell.length_a   1.000
_cell.length_b   1.000
_cell.length_c   1.000
_cell.angle_alpha   90.00
_cell.angle_beta   90.00
_cell.angle_gamma   90.00
#
_symmetry.space_group_name_H-M   'P 1'
#
loop_
_entity.id
_entity.type
_entity.pdbx_description
1 polymer ?
#
loop_
_entity_poly.entity_id
_entity_poly.type
_entity_poly.pdbx_seq_one_letter_code
_entity_poly.pdbx_strand_id
1 'polypeptide(L)'
;MNKKEAFDLKIVPGRIHAAAAHSGQEHNDNMKKQPFWQVDIPFEQWSMEKRADISRDLAQNPYEVFTLLRGQTPPWLEETLQSCWQPKPDQAACSCGRGECGHISEVLTEAYRHIRLDPFLGLALFGLERGPLLDAVFQDWAAKMPKAAGAADGGDLSRLEEKGKAGPSAGEWLAEAAEQGKLHEPGALYHEVAIHLDNVPDGEPKADDWSELLPKVKSAQQVISQITTEAAGKARESLNLIPKSV
;
A
#
# COMPACT_ATOMS: atom_id res chain seq x y z
N MET A 1 8.49 23.09 -19.18
CA MET A 1 8.20 24.55 -19.23
C MET A 1 7.08 24.82 -18.24
N ASN A 2 7.40 25.37 -17.07
CA ASN A 2 6.40 25.73 -16.05
C ASN A 2 5.74 27.04 -16.47
N LYS A 3 4.52 26.97 -17.03
CA LYS A 3 3.65 28.15 -17.09
C LYS A 3 3.39 28.53 -15.64
N LYS A 4 3.82 29.73 -15.22
CA LYS A 4 3.35 30.33 -13.96
C LYS A 4 1.82 30.32 -14.03
N GLU A 5 1.17 29.66 -13.08
CA GLU A 5 -0.27 29.70 -12.95
C GLU A 5 -0.69 31.17 -12.81
N ALA A 6 -1.66 31.60 -13.61
CA ALA A 6 -2.09 33.00 -13.66
C ALA A 6 -2.85 33.42 -12.38
N PHE A 7 -3.23 32.44 -11.56
CA PHE A 7 -3.97 32.58 -10.32
C PHE A 7 -3.70 31.39 -9.40
N ASP A 8 -3.82 31.61 -8.10
CA ASP A 8 -3.74 30.56 -7.09
C ASP A 8 -5.09 29.84 -7.02
N LEU A 9 -5.11 28.55 -7.37
CA LEU A 9 -6.30 27.70 -7.31
C LEU A 9 -6.32 26.86 -6.02
N LYS A 10 -7.45 26.87 -5.31
CA LYS A 10 -7.70 26.05 -4.12
C LYS A 10 -9.02 25.31 -4.26
N ILE A 11 -8.96 23.99 -4.25
CA ILE A 11 -10.13 23.11 -4.27
C ILE A 11 -10.34 22.61 -2.84
N VAL A 12 -11.52 22.92 -2.27
CA VAL A 12 -11.90 22.52 -0.91
C VAL A 12 -13.26 21.83 -0.95
N PRO A 13 -13.67 21.13 0.12
CA PRO A 13 -14.97 20.48 0.16
C PRO A 13 -16.13 21.42 -0.19
N GLY A 14 -16.83 21.09 -1.28
CA GLY A 14 -17.99 21.81 -1.80
C GLY A 14 -17.70 23.17 -2.42
N ARG A 15 -16.44 23.58 -2.63
CA ARG A 15 -16.12 24.87 -3.27
C ARG A 15 -14.80 24.85 -4.04
N ILE A 16 -14.77 25.62 -5.12
CA ILE A 16 -13.54 25.96 -5.85
C ILE A 16 -13.28 27.44 -5.64
N HIS A 17 -12.10 27.76 -5.12
CA HIS A 17 -11.63 29.10 -4.85
C HIS A 17 -10.45 29.42 -5.75
N ALA A 18 -10.46 30.58 -6.39
CA ALA A 18 -9.31 31.06 -7.14
C ALA A 18 -9.09 32.55 -6.89
N ALA A 19 -7.82 32.96 -6.82
CA ALA A 19 -7.45 34.36 -6.66
C ALA A 19 -6.30 34.71 -7.59
N ALA A 20 -6.36 35.89 -8.21
CA ALA A 20 -5.28 36.38 -9.06
C ALA A 20 -3.93 36.33 -8.31
N ALA A 21 -2.91 35.72 -8.92
CA ALA A 21 -1.59 35.65 -8.34
C ALA A 21 -1.00 37.05 -8.26
N HIS A 22 -0.49 37.45 -7.10
CA HIS A 22 0.19 38.74 -6.94
C HIS A 22 1.45 38.71 -7.81
N SER A 23 1.44 39.46 -8.92
CA SER A 23 2.68 39.70 -9.66
C SER A 23 3.65 40.39 -8.71
N GLY A 24 4.75 39.71 -8.39
CA GLY A 24 5.81 40.23 -7.54
C GLY A 24 6.38 41.51 -8.13
N GLN A 25 5.92 42.66 -7.63
CA GLN A 25 6.76 43.82 -7.41
C GLN A 25 6.85 44.04 -5.91
N GLU A 26 8.00 43.59 -5.38
CA GLU A 26 8.50 43.90 -4.06
C GLU A 26 8.73 45.40 -3.97
N HIS A 27 7.82 46.11 -3.31
CA HIS A 27 8.17 47.22 -2.46
C HIS A 27 7.00 47.56 -1.53
N ASN A 28 7.35 47.73 -0.26
CA ASN A 28 6.57 48.15 0.89
C ASN A 28 5.63 47.13 1.57
N ASP A 29 6.08 46.78 2.77
CA ASP A 29 5.36 46.20 3.89
C ASP A 29 4.08 46.99 4.24
N ASN A 30 3.10 46.21 4.70
CA ASN A 30 1.99 46.63 5.56
C ASN A 30 0.66 47.10 4.93
N MET A 31 0.30 46.60 3.75
CA MET A 31 -1.12 46.41 3.40
C MET A 31 -1.32 45.00 2.88
N LYS A 32 -2.28 44.26 3.43
CA LYS A 32 -2.78 43.00 2.85
C LYS A 32 -3.19 43.31 1.41
N LYS A 33 -2.32 43.02 0.43
CA LYS A 33 -2.59 43.21 -0.99
C LYS A 33 -3.80 42.34 -1.33
N GLN A 34 -4.97 42.94 -1.46
CA GLN A 34 -6.15 42.23 -1.93
C GLN A 34 -5.88 41.80 -3.39
N PRO A 35 -6.19 40.56 -3.77
CA PRO A 35 -6.01 40.12 -5.15
C PRO A 35 -6.92 40.92 -6.07
N PHE A 36 -6.48 41.13 -7.32
CA PHE A 36 -7.20 41.91 -8.32
C PHE A 36 -8.58 41.33 -8.65
N TRP A 37 -8.72 40.00 -8.51
CA TRP A 37 -10.01 39.32 -8.51
C TRP A 37 -9.93 38.04 -7.68
N GLN A 38 -11.09 37.60 -7.22
CA GLN A 38 -11.36 36.31 -6.60
C GLN A 38 -12.59 35.71 -7.24
N VAL A 39 -12.59 34.39 -7.39
CA VAL A 39 -13.70 33.59 -7.87
C VAL A 39 -14.01 32.51 -6.86
N ASP A 40 -15.28 32.42 -6.48
CA ASP A 40 -15.82 31.40 -5.59
C ASP A 40 -16.92 30.64 -6.33
N ILE A 41 -16.73 29.33 -6.54
CA ILE A 41 -17.70 28.49 -7.26
C ILE A 41 -18.19 27.41 -6.30
N PRO A 42 -19.49 27.37 -5.97
CA PRO A 42 -20.05 26.33 -5.12
C PRO A 42 -20.18 25.00 -5.88
N PHE A 43 -20.01 23.90 -5.16
CA PHE A 43 -20.17 22.53 -5.63
C PHE A 43 -20.99 21.72 -4.64
N GLU A 44 -21.82 20.83 -5.17
CA GLU A 44 -22.64 19.96 -4.34
C GLU A 44 -21.82 18.76 -3.86
N GLN A 45 -21.76 18.58 -2.55
CA GLN A 45 -21.04 17.45 -1.96
C GLN A 45 -21.89 16.17 -2.04
N TRP A 46 -21.22 15.02 -2.00
CA TRP A 46 -21.94 13.75 -1.92
C TRP A 46 -22.62 13.58 -0.56
N SER A 47 -23.77 12.90 -0.57
CA SER A 47 -24.45 12.49 0.66
C SER A 47 -23.51 11.65 1.54
N MET A 48 -23.76 11.64 2.85
CA MET A 48 -22.97 10.83 3.78
C MET A 48 -22.97 9.34 3.39
N GLU A 49 -24.10 8.84 2.90
CA GLU A 49 -24.26 7.46 2.41
C GLU A 49 -23.34 7.19 1.23
N LYS A 50 -23.38 8.03 0.19
CA LYS A 50 -22.53 7.86 -1.00
C LYS A 50 -21.04 7.94 -0.67
N ARG A 51 -20.65 8.84 0.25
CA ARG A 51 -19.26 8.92 0.74
C ARG A 51 -18.83 7.64 1.47
N ALA A 52 -19.71 7.08 2.29
CA ALA A 52 -19.44 5.83 2.99
C ALA A 52 -19.35 4.62 2.04
N ASP A 53 -20.19 4.57 1.01
CA ASP A 53 -20.15 3.51 0.00
C ASP A 53 -18.85 3.56 -0.82
N ILE A 54 -18.44 4.73 -1.31
CA ILE A 54 -17.16 4.91 -2.02
C ILE A 54 -15.97 4.51 -1.12
N SER A 55 -15.99 4.90 0.16
CA SER A 55 -14.96 4.50 1.10
C SER A 55 -14.92 2.98 1.31
N ARG A 56 -16.08 2.32 1.32
CA ARG A 56 -16.19 0.87 1.48
C ARG A 56 -15.68 0.14 0.24
N ASP A 57 -16.04 0.62 -0.95
CA ASP A 57 -15.60 0.03 -2.22
C ASP A 57 -14.08 0.11 -2.37
N LEU A 58 -13.49 1.26 -2.01
CA LEU A 58 -12.04 1.42 -1.94
C LEU A 58 -11.39 0.49 -0.91
N ALA A 59 -12.01 0.31 0.26
CA ALA A 59 -11.52 -0.61 1.27
C ALA A 59 -11.61 -2.09 0.85
N GLN A 60 -12.50 -2.44 -0.08
CA GLN A 60 -12.59 -3.81 -0.60
C GLN A 60 -11.51 -4.10 -1.66
N ASN A 61 -10.96 -3.08 -2.31
CA ASN A 61 -10.06 -3.23 -3.44
C ASN A 61 -8.73 -2.48 -3.23
N PRO A 62 -7.73 -3.11 -2.57
CA PRO A 62 -6.43 -2.48 -2.30
C PRO A 62 -5.71 -1.94 -3.53
N TYR A 63 -5.89 -2.59 -4.68
CA TYR A 63 -5.32 -2.15 -5.95
C TYR A 63 -5.87 -0.78 -6.41
N GLU A 64 -7.13 -0.48 -6.11
CA GLU A 64 -7.74 0.81 -6.47
C GLU A 64 -7.20 1.94 -5.61
N VAL A 65 -7.01 1.67 -4.32
CA VAL A 65 -6.32 2.61 -3.40
C VAL A 65 -4.89 2.86 -3.86
N PHE A 66 -4.17 1.82 -4.26
CA PHE A 66 -2.83 1.97 -4.84
C PHE A 66 -2.84 2.82 -6.12
N THR A 67 -3.83 2.61 -6.99
CA THR A 67 -4.02 3.39 -8.23
C THR A 67 -4.22 4.88 -7.91
N LEU A 68 -5.05 5.20 -6.92
CA LEU A 68 -5.24 6.57 -6.42
C LEU A 68 -3.94 7.18 -5.88
N LEU A 69 -3.18 6.42 -5.09
CA LEU A 69 -1.90 6.88 -4.55
C LEU A 69 -0.85 7.15 -5.64
N ARG A 70 -0.98 6.51 -6.81
CA ARG A 70 -0.16 6.76 -8.00
C ARG A 70 -0.63 7.98 -8.81
N GLY A 71 -1.65 8.69 -8.36
CA GLY A 71 -2.25 9.83 -9.07
C GLY A 71 -3.12 9.40 -10.26
N GLN A 72 -3.59 8.15 -10.28
CA GLN A 72 -4.47 7.63 -11.32
C GLN A 72 -5.87 7.38 -10.75
N THR A 73 -6.91 7.60 -11.53
CA THR A 73 -8.29 7.32 -11.12
C THR A 73 -8.72 5.91 -11.58
N PRO A 74 -9.23 5.04 -10.69
CA PRO A 74 -9.92 3.82 -11.09
C PRO A 74 -11.08 4.12 -12.06
N PRO A 75 -11.34 3.28 -13.08
CA PRO A 75 -12.34 3.58 -14.13
C PRO A 75 -13.75 3.89 -13.60
N TRP A 76 -14.22 3.12 -12.61
CA TRP A 76 -15.56 3.33 -12.00
C TRP A 76 -15.65 4.67 -11.26
N LEU A 77 -14.55 5.09 -10.64
CA LEU A 77 -14.49 6.34 -9.89
C LEU A 77 -14.37 7.53 -10.84
N GLU A 78 -13.65 7.37 -11.95
CA GLU A 78 -13.57 8.38 -13.02
C GLU A 78 -14.96 8.65 -13.61
N GLU A 79 -15.72 7.60 -13.94
CA GLU A 79 -17.11 7.73 -14.42
C GLU A 79 -17.99 8.43 -13.38
N THR A 80 -17.81 8.10 -12.10
CA THR A 80 -18.55 8.72 -11.00
C THR A 80 -18.22 10.22 -10.87
N LEU A 81 -16.94 10.59 -10.92
CA LEU A 81 -16.49 11.98 -10.83
C LEU A 81 -16.96 12.80 -12.04
N GLN A 82 -16.86 12.25 -13.25
CA GLN A 82 -17.33 12.89 -14.48
C GLN A 82 -18.84 13.12 -14.46
N SER A 83 -19.62 12.12 -14.04
CA SER A 83 -21.09 12.23 -13.96
C SER A 83 -21.54 13.26 -12.93
N CYS A 84 -20.78 13.42 -11.84
CA CYS A 84 -21.06 14.37 -10.78
C CYS A 84 -20.46 15.76 -11.02
N TRP A 85 -19.65 15.94 -12.07
CA TRP A 85 -19.04 17.22 -12.42
C TRP A 85 -20.08 18.17 -13.03
N GLN A 86 -20.85 18.83 -12.17
CA GLN A 86 -21.89 19.79 -12.54
C GLN A 86 -21.65 21.12 -11.81
N PRO A 87 -20.68 21.94 -12.28
CA PRO A 87 -20.49 23.27 -11.71
C PRO A 87 -21.76 24.11 -11.87
N LYS A 88 -22.05 24.95 -10.86
CA LYS A 88 -23.16 25.92 -10.87
C LYS A 88 -22.61 27.33 -11.14
N PRO A 89 -22.28 27.69 -12.40
CA PRO A 89 -21.67 28.98 -12.72
C PRO A 89 -22.61 30.17 -12.43
N ASP A 90 -23.91 29.94 -12.42
CA ASP A 90 -24.96 30.89 -12.02
C ASP A 90 -24.87 31.28 -10.54
N GLN A 91 -24.29 30.42 -9.71
CA GLN A 91 -24.09 30.64 -8.28
C GLN A 91 -22.65 31.07 -7.95
N ALA A 92 -21.80 31.20 -8.96
CA ALA A 92 -20.42 31.62 -8.78
C ALA A 92 -20.34 33.13 -8.54
N ALA A 93 -19.49 33.53 -7.59
CA ALA A 93 -19.21 34.93 -7.32
C ALA A 93 -17.83 35.30 -7.88
N CYS A 94 -17.75 36.42 -8.60
CA CYS A 94 -16.47 37.02 -8.98
C CYS A 94 -16.37 38.46 -8.47
N SER A 95 -15.29 38.80 -7.78
CA SER A 95 -15.05 40.16 -7.25
C SER A 95 -14.50 41.15 -8.28
N CYS A 96 -14.36 40.77 -9.56
CA CYS A 96 -13.81 41.67 -10.59
C CYS A 96 -14.77 42.80 -11.05
N GLY A 97 -16.01 42.82 -10.54
CA GLY A 97 -16.99 43.88 -10.81
C GLY A 97 -17.63 43.85 -12.20
N ARG A 98 -17.37 42.82 -13.02
CA ARG A 98 -17.98 42.62 -14.35
C ARG A 98 -18.97 41.47 -14.30
N GLY A 99 -20.19 41.67 -14.80
CA GLY A 99 -21.27 40.67 -14.77
C GLY A 99 -20.99 39.40 -15.60
N GLU A 100 -20.26 39.52 -16.71
CA GLU A 100 -19.86 38.40 -17.58
C GLU A 100 -18.34 38.39 -17.76
N CYS A 101 -17.61 38.00 -16.72
CA CYS A 101 -16.16 37.86 -16.80
C CYS A 101 -15.75 36.42 -17.16
N GLY A 102 -14.71 36.27 -17.99
CA GLY A 102 -14.16 34.97 -18.37
C GLY A 102 -13.44 34.22 -17.23
N HIS A 103 -13.25 34.85 -16.06
CA HIS A 103 -12.52 34.25 -14.95
C HIS A 103 -13.18 32.97 -14.43
N ILE A 104 -14.52 32.91 -14.36
CA ILE A 104 -15.24 31.71 -13.88
C ILE A 104 -14.96 30.52 -14.80
N SER A 105 -15.06 30.72 -16.12
CA SER A 105 -14.77 29.66 -17.10
C SER A 105 -13.30 29.24 -17.09
N GLU A 106 -12.37 30.19 -16.91
CA GLU A 106 -10.94 29.90 -16.80
C GLU A 106 -10.64 29.05 -15.55
N VAL A 107 -11.22 29.44 -14.41
CA VAL A 107 -11.10 28.72 -13.13
C VAL A 107 -11.69 27.32 -13.21
N LEU A 108 -12.87 27.15 -13.83
CA LEU A 108 -13.46 25.82 -14.02
C LEU A 108 -12.61 24.92 -14.91
N THR A 109 -12.07 25.47 -16.01
CA THR A 109 -11.20 24.73 -16.92
C THR A 109 -9.94 24.24 -16.19
N GLU A 110 -9.33 25.13 -15.41
CA GLU A 110 -8.11 24.82 -14.68
C GLU A 110 -8.38 23.87 -13.51
N ALA A 111 -9.48 24.04 -12.78
CA ALA A 111 -9.90 23.13 -11.74
C ALA A 111 -10.11 21.71 -12.26
N TYR A 112 -10.78 21.56 -13.41
CA TYR A 112 -10.94 20.26 -14.05
C TYR A 112 -9.60 19.65 -14.45
N ARG A 113 -8.66 20.45 -14.96
CA ARG A 113 -7.29 20.01 -15.26
C ARG A 113 -6.57 19.48 -14.02
N HIS A 114 -6.65 20.19 -12.89
CA HIS A 114 -6.03 19.77 -11.64
C HIS A 114 -6.63 18.47 -11.10
N ILE A 115 -7.95 18.32 -11.16
CA ILE A 115 -8.64 17.10 -10.71
C ILE A 115 -8.23 15.88 -11.54
N ARG A 116 -7.99 16.04 -12.85
CA ARG A 116 -7.48 14.95 -13.70
C ARG A 116 -6.03 14.56 -13.41
N LEU A 117 -5.26 15.44 -12.77
CA LEU A 117 -3.87 15.17 -12.38
C LEU A 117 -3.76 14.63 -10.95
N ASP A 118 -4.67 15.04 -10.07
CA ASP A 118 -4.75 14.56 -8.70
C ASP A 118 -6.20 14.16 -8.38
N PRO A 119 -6.53 12.86 -8.41
CA PRO A 119 -7.88 12.38 -8.15
C PRO A 119 -8.34 12.68 -6.71
N PHE A 120 -7.42 12.87 -5.76
CA PHE A 120 -7.80 13.26 -4.40
C PHE A 120 -8.37 14.68 -4.34
N LEU A 121 -8.04 15.58 -5.27
CA LEU A 121 -8.68 16.89 -5.35
C LEU A 121 -10.16 16.76 -5.78
N GLY A 122 -10.45 15.84 -6.69
CA GLY A 122 -11.83 15.53 -7.10
C GLY A 122 -12.63 14.95 -5.94
N LEU A 123 -12.06 13.97 -5.24
CA LEU A 123 -12.68 13.39 -4.05
C LEU A 123 -12.90 14.43 -2.93
N ALA A 124 -11.91 15.30 -2.69
CA ALA A 124 -12.01 16.35 -1.69
C ALA A 124 -13.14 17.33 -2.02
N LEU A 125 -13.31 17.72 -3.29
CA LEU A 125 -14.40 18.58 -3.73
C LEU A 125 -15.78 18.00 -3.35
N PHE A 126 -15.95 16.68 -3.43
CA PHE A 126 -17.18 15.99 -3.06
C PHE A 126 -17.26 15.58 -1.57
N GLY A 127 -16.32 16.03 -0.74
CA GLY A 127 -16.32 15.83 0.71
C GLY A 127 -15.64 14.55 1.19
N LEU A 128 -14.79 13.93 0.37
CA LEU A 128 -13.88 12.83 0.72
C LEU A 128 -12.43 13.32 0.69
N GLU A 129 -11.97 13.87 1.82
CA GLU A 129 -10.58 14.31 1.96
C GLU A 129 -9.63 13.13 2.06
N ARG A 130 -8.41 13.29 1.50
CA ARG A 130 -7.39 12.23 1.43
C ARG A 130 -7.08 11.59 2.77
N GLY A 131 -6.80 12.40 3.80
CA GLY A 131 -6.43 11.91 5.14
C GLY A 131 -7.54 11.05 5.75
N PRO A 132 -8.73 11.62 6.00
CA PRO A 132 -9.86 10.87 6.54
C PRO A 132 -10.26 9.63 5.73
N LEU A 133 -10.18 9.69 4.40
CA LEU A 133 -10.46 8.56 3.53
C LEU A 133 -9.45 7.42 3.73
N LEU A 134 -8.15 7.73 3.66
CA LEU A 134 -7.10 6.71 3.82
C LEU A 134 -7.08 6.15 5.25
N ASP A 135 -7.32 7.00 6.26
CA ASP A 135 -7.43 6.55 7.65
C ASP A 135 -8.56 5.53 7.81
N ALA A 136 -9.75 5.81 7.26
CA ALA A 136 -10.89 4.89 7.31
C ALA A 136 -10.59 3.56 6.60
N VAL A 137 -9.98 3.62 5.41
CA VAL A 137 -9.60 2.44 4.62
C VAL A 137 -8.56 1.59 5.36
N PHE A 138 -7.50 2.22 5.88
CA PHE A 138 -6.43 1.50 6.59
C PHE A 138 -6.90 0.95 7.94
N GLN A 139 -7.80 1.64 8.63
CA GLN A 139 -8.44 1.11 9.84
C GLN A 139 -9.28 -0.13 9.54
N ASP A 140 -10.06 -0.13 8.45
CA ASP A 140 -10.83 -1.30 8.03
C ASP A 140 -9.92 -2.50 7.70
N TRP A 141 -8.81 -2.26 7.00
CA TRP A 141 -7.81 -3.30 6.73
C TRP A 141 -7.16 -3.81 8.02
N ALA A 142 -6.74 -2.91 8.90
CA ALA A 142 -6.15 -3.28 10.19
C ALA A 142 -7.11 -4.10 11.06
N ALA A 143 -8.40 -3.79 11.04
CA ALA A 143 -9.43 -4.53 11.78
C ALA A 143 -9.64 -5.96 11.25
N LYS A 144 -9.39 -6.19 9.96
CA LYS A 144 -9.50 -7.52 9.30
C LYS A 144 -8.24 -8.38 9.48
N MET A 145 -7.11 -7.77 9.83
CA MET A 145 -5.90 -8.53 10.12
C MET A 145 -6.12 -9.39 11.37
N PRO A 146 -5.74 -10.68 11.34
CA PRO A 146 -5.77 -11.49 12.54
C PRO A 146 -4.93 -10.79 13.61
N LYS A 147 -5.51 -10.62 14.81
CA LYS A 147 -4.72 -10.17 15.96
C LYS A 147 -3.56 -11.14 16.11
N ALA A 148 -2.34 -10.65 15.93
CA ALA A 148 -1.16 -11.45 16.18
C ALA A 148 -1.30 -12.08 17.57
N ALA A 149 -1.37 -13.40 17.61
CA ALA A 149 -1.33 -14.15 18.86
C ALA A 149 0.05 -13.88 19.48
N GLY A 150 0.15 -12.87 20.34
CA GLY A 150 1.41 -12.45 20.94
C GLY A 150 1.66 -10.94 21.07
N ALA A 151 0.70 -10.05 20.80
CA ALA A 151 0.87 -8.62 21.10
C ALA A 151 0.70 -8.26 22.59
N ALA A 152 1.18 -9.13 23.49
CA ALA A 152 1.55 -8.78 24.85
C ALA A 152 3.05 -9.04 24.95
N ASP A 153 3.77 -8.02 25.42
CA ASP A 153 5.22 -7.88 25.51
C ASP A 153 5.99 -7.52 24.23
N GLY A 154 6.51 -6.29 24.23
CA GLY A 154 7.64 -5.84 23.43
C GLY A 154 8.96 -6.56 23.78
N GLY A 155 8.91 -7.85 24.11
CA GLY A 155 10.05 -8.71 24.42
C GLY A 155 10.54 -9.53 23.23
N ASP A 156 9.77 -9.62 22.13
CA ASP A 156 10.10 -10.54 21.03
C ASP A 156 11.16 -10.00 20.06
N LEU A 157 11.45 -8.69 20.08
CA LEU A 157 12.60 -8.13 19.38
C LEU A 157 13.93 -8.52 20.05
N SER A 158 13.93 -8.79 21.36
CA SER A 158 15.11 -9.24 22.09
C SER A 158 15.36 -10.76 21.98
N ARG A 159 14.39 -11.53 21.47
CA ARG A 159 14.52 -12.99 21.30
C ARG A 159 15.08 -13.41 19.95
N LEU A 160 15.06 -12.54 18.95
CA LEU A 160 15.70 -12.77 17.66
C LEU A 160 17.23 -12.73 17.73
N GLU A 161 17.81 -12.23 18.82
CA GLU A 161 19.27 -12.17 19.01
C GLU A 161 19.88 -13.46 19.58
N GLU A 162 19.09 -14.41 20.08
CA GLU A 162 19.63 -15.65 20.66
C GLU A 162 19.45 -16.90 19.80
N LYS A 163 20.49 -17.14 19.00
CA LYS A 163 21.16 -18.44 18.82
C LYS A 163 20.39 -19.55 18.09
N GLY A 164 20.41 -19.47 16.76
CA GLY A 164 20.58 -20.65 15.91
C GLY A 164 22.08 -20.93 15.70
N LYS A 165 22.67 -21.84 16.47
CA LYS A 165 24.01 -22.39 16.18
C LYS A 165 23.94 -23.23 14.91
N ALA A 166 24.25 -22.63 13.76
CA ALA A 166 24.79 -23.21 12.52
C ALA A 166 24.29 -22.41 11.31
N GLY A 167 24.93 -21.28 11.04
CA GLY A 167 24.65 -20.45 9.86
C GLY A 167 25.04 -19.00 10.13
N PRO A 168 25.36 -18.22 9.08
CA PRO A 168 25.56 -16.78 9.24
C PRO A 168 24.31 -16.20 9.88
N SER A 169 24.50 -15.41 10.93
CA SER A 169 23.41 -14.74 11.63
C SER A 169 22.66 -13.83 10.65
N ALA A 170 21.38 -13.56 10.92
CA ALA A 170 20.59 -12.64 10.10
C ALA A 170 21.26 -11.24 9.99
N GLY A 171 22.00 -10.84 11.02
CA GLY A 171 22.80 -9.61 11.01
C GLY A 171 24.00 -9.67 10.05
N GLU A 172 24.68 -10.82 9.92
CA GLU A 172 25.76 -11.01 8.95
C GLU A 172 25.23 -11.00 7.52
N TRP A 173 24.07 -11.61 7.26
CA TRP A 173 23.39 -11.52 5.96
C TRP A 173 23.03 -10.08 5.58
N LEU A 174 22.51 -9.30 6.52
CA LEU A 174 22.17 -7.89 6.28
C LEU A 174 23.41 -7.02 6.05
N ALA A 175 24.48 -7.27 6.80
CA ALA A 175 25.74 -6.57 6.63
C ALA A 175 26.38 -6.89 5.27
N GLU A 176 26.38 -8.16 4.85
CA GLU A 176 26.89 -8.58 3.55
C GLU A 176 26.04 -8.03 2.39
N ALA A 177 24.70 -8.05 2.52
CA ALA A 177 23.81 -7.46 1.52
C ALA A 177 23.97 -5.93 1.42
N ALA A 178 24.26 -5.25 2.52
CA ALA A 178 24.57 -3.83 2.54
C ALA A 178 25.92 -3.54 1.85
N GLU A 179 26.95 -4.34 2.14
CA GLU A 179 28.28 -4.21 1.55
C GLU A 179 28.27 -4.50 0.03
N GLN A 180 27.48 -5.47 -0.41
CA GLN A 180 27.29 -5.78 -1.83
C GLN A 180 26.34 -4.82 -2.55
N GLY A 181 25.78 -3.83 -1.85
CA GLY A 181 24.82 -2.88 -2.42
C GLY A 181 23.53 -3.54 -2.89
N LYS A 182 23.15 -4.69 -2.34
CA LYS A 182 21.94 -5.45 -2.73
C LYS A 182 20.74 -5.22 -1.80
N LEU A 183 20.82 -4.25 -0.90
CA LEU A 183 19.74 -3.93 0.04
C LEU A 183 18.41 -3.56 -0.64
N HIS A 184 18.46 -3.19 -1.93
CA HIS A 184 17.34 -2.74 -2.74
C HIS A 184 16.89 -3.76 -3.79
N GLU A 185 17.54 -4.92 -3.89
CA GLU A 185 17.01 -6.01 -4.70
C GLU A 185 16.06 -6.84 -3.83
N PRO A 186 14.78 -6.99 -4.21
CA PRO A 186 13.92 -7.96 -3.54
C PRO A 186 14.59 -9.33 -3.65
N GLY A 187 14.73 -10.03 -2.52
CA GLY A 187 15.24 -11.40 -2.52
C GLY A 187 14.40 -12.29 -3.44
N ALA A 188 15.00 -13.38 -3.94
CA ALA A 188 14.31 -14.32 -4.83
C ALA A 188 12.93 -14.69 -4.27
N LEU A 189 11.90 -14.58 -5.11
CA LEU A 189 10.54 -14.93 -4.71
C LEU A 189 10.51 -16.44 -4.40
N TYR A 190 9.68 -16.88 -3.45
CA TYR A 190 9.59 -18.30 -3.02
C TYR A 190 9.39 -19.33 -4.16
N HIS A 191 8.98 -18.86 -5.33
CA HIS A 191 8.63 -19.60 -6.52
C HIS A 191 9.80 -19.66 -7.52
N GLU A 192 10.86 -18.91 -7.27
CA GLU A 192 12.13 -18.90 -8.03
C GLU A 192 13.17 -19.84 -7.40
N VAL A 193 12.93 -20.32 -6.18
CA VAL A 193 13.80 -21.31 -5.52
C VAL A 193 13.39 -22.71 -5.96
N ALA A 194 13.95 -23.16 -7.09
CA ALA A 194 13.90 -24.57 -7.47
C ALA A 194 14.89 -25.36 -6.60
N ILE A 195 14.40 -25.99 -5.53
CA ILE A 195 15.22 -26.91 -4.72
C ILE A 195 15.28 -28.25 -5.48
N HIS A 196 16.33 -28.45 -6.27
CA HIS A 196 16.67 -29.76 -6.80
C HIS A 196 17.36 -30.58 -5.71
N LEU A 197 16.62 -31.51 -5.12
CA LEU A 197 17.16 -32.51 -4.19
C LEU A 197 17.59 -33.73 -5.01
N ASP A 198 18.84 -33.73 -5.49
CA ASP A 198 19.39 -34.82 -6.30
C ASP A 198 19.79 -36.07 -5.48
N ASN A 199 19.63 -36.03 -4.16
CA ASN A 199 20.03 -37.14 -3.30
C ASN A 199 18.84 -38.07 -3.03
N VAL A 200 18.66 -39.05 -3.90
CA VAL A 200 18.08 -40.33 -3.48
C VAL A 200 19.15 -41.02 -2.63
N PRO A 201 18.89 -41.33 -1.34
CA PRO A 201 19.88 -42.01 -0.51
C PRO A 201 20.16 -43.40 -1.07
N ASP A 202 21.33 -43.59 -1.67
CA ASP A 202 21.80 -44.91 -2.10
C ASP A 202 22.35 -45.66 -0.89
N GLY A 203 21.48 -46.43 -0.24
CA GLY A 203 21.86 -47.33 0.84
C GLY A 203 20.69 -47.79 1.71
N GLU A 204 20.89 -48.88 2.43
CA GLU A 204 20.00 -49.22 3.55
C GLU A 204 20.25 -48.23 4.70
N PRO A 205 19.19 -47.61 5.27
CA PRO A 205 19.34 -46.71 6.39
C PRO A 205 19.88 -47.49 7.59
N LYS A 206 21.04 -47.06 8.08
CA LYS A 206 21.62 -47.59 9.31
C LYS A 206 21.08 -46.79 10.48
N ALA A 207 20.56 -47.50 11.49
CA ALA A 207 20.21 -46.87 12.76
C ALA A 207 21.50 -46.49 13.49
N ASP A 208 21.59 -45.23 13.94
CA ASP A 208 22.67 -44.80 14.82
C ASP A 208 22.60 -45.55 16.17
N ASP A 209 23.70 -45.59 16.91
CA ASP A 209 23.74 -46.17 18.24
C ASP A 209 23.29 -45.15 19.28
N TRP A 210 22.08 -45.36 19.83
CA TRP A 210 21.47 -44.46 20.82
C TRP A 210 21.63 -44.99 22.26
N SER A 211 22.39 -46.06 22.46
CA SER A 211 22.52 -46.75 23.75
C SER A 211 23.06 -45.84 24.86
N GLU A 212 23.93 -44.89 24.53
CA GLU A 212 24.48 -43.90 25.47
C GLU A 212 23.43 -42.90 25.99
N LEU A 213 22.43 -42.58 25.15
CA LEU A 213 21.39 -41.60 25.46
C LEU A 213 20.18 -42.23 26.17
N LEU A 214 20.00 -43.56 26.05
CA LEU A 214 18.87 -44.31 26.62
C LEU A 214 19.32 -45.47 27.54
N PRO A 215 20.19 -45.23 28.53
CA PRO A 215 20.83 -46.29 29.32
C PRO A 215 19.86 -47.14 30.16
N LYS A 216 18.64 -46.66 30.40
CA LYS A 216 17.60 -47.36 31.18
C LYS A 216 16.62 -48.17 30.31
N VAL A 217 16.73 -48.09 28.98
CA VAL A 217 15.79 -48.71 28.06
C VAL A 217 16.46 -49.86 27.32
N LYS A 218 16.30 -51.08 27.86
CA LYS A 218 16.99 -52.30 27.37
C LYS A 218 16.65 -52.68 25.92
N SER A 219 15.53 -52.20 25.38
CA SER A 219 15.06 -52.48 24.02
C SER A 219 15.14 -51.28 23.08
N ALA A 220 15.74 -50.16 23.49
CA ALA A 220 15.78 -48.93 22.70
C ALA A 220 16.36 -49.15 21.30
N GLN A 221 17.49 -49.86 21.21
CA GLN A 221 18.15 -50.12 19.93
C GLN A 221 17.29 -50.96 18.98
N GLN A 222 16.51 -51.90 19.51
CA GLN A 222 15.62 -52.75 18.72
C GLN A 222 14.36 -52.00 18.24
N VAL A 223 13.84 -51.09 19.07
CA VAL A 223 12.69 -50.25 18.69
C VAL A 223 13.13 -49.22 17.67
N ILE A 224 14.29 -48.59 17.85
CA ILE A 224 14.84 -47.62 16.91
C ILE A 224 15.12 -48.30 15.57
N SER A 225 15.72 -49.49 15.56
CA SER A 225 15.98 -50.22 14.32
C SER A 225 14.69 -50.59 13.56
N GLN A 226 13.63 -50.96 14.27
CA GLN A 226 12.31 -51.20 13.70
C GLN A 226 11.70 -49.94 13.09
N ILE A 227 11.74 -48.81 13.82
CA ILE A 227 11.23 -47.52 13.33
C ILE A 227 12.00 -47.07 12.08
N THR A 228 13.33 -47.17 12.07
CA THR A 228 14.13 -46.83 10.89
C THR A 228 13.80 -47.71 9.68
N THR A 229 13.55 -49.00 9.90
CA THR A 229 13.21 -49.94 8.81
C THR A 229 11.82 -49.65 8.25
N GLU A 230 10.84 -49.40 9.12
CA GLU A 230 9.47 -49.07 8.72
C GLU A 230 9.39 -47.71 8.00
N ALA A 231 10.09 -46.70 8.53
CA ALA A 231 10.19 -45.38 7.90
C ALA A 231 10.84 -45.47 6.51
N ALA A 232 11.89 -46.27 6.37
CA ALA A 232 12.54 -46.53 5.09
C ALA A 232 11.60 -47.20 4.07
N GLY A 233 10.80 -48.18 4.53
CA GLY A 233 9.79 -48.83 3.71
C GLY A 233 8.75 -47.83 3.19
N LYS A 234 8.17 -47.04 4.09
CA LYS A 234 7.17 -46.00 3.74
C LYS A 234 7.73 -44.93 2.81
N ALA A 235 8.99 -44.53 2.99
CA ALA A 235 9.66 -43.58 2.10
C ALA A 235 9.82 -44.15 0.68
N ARG A 236 10.22 -45.43 0.55
CA ARG A 236 10.32 -46.12 -0.74
C ARG A 236 8.96 -46.27 -1.44
N GLU A 237 7.91 -46.59 -0.68
CA GLU A 237 6.54 -46.64 -1.21
C GLU A 237 6.08 -45.26 -1.72
N SER A 238 6.38 -44.20 -0.95
CA SER A 238 6.03 -42.83 -1.32
C SER A 238 6.77 -42.37 -2.58
N LEU A 239 8.04 -42.74 -2.75
CA LEU A 239 8.81 -42.47 -3.96
C LEU A 239 8.24 -43.16 -5.20
N ASN A 240 7.67 -44.37 -5.06
CA ASN A 240 7.03 -45.09 -6.17
C ASN A 240 5.68 -44.47 -6.60
N LEU A 241 5.08 -43.62 -5.77
CA LEU A 241 3.81 -42.93 -6.04
C LEU A 241 4.00 -41.57 -6.71
N ILE A 242 5.22 -41.04 -6.77
CA ILE A 242 5.52 -39.78 -7.45
C ILE A 242 5.56 -40.06 -8.96
N PRO A 243 4.67 -39.44 -9.78
CA PRO A 243 4.74 -39.60 -11.24
C PRO A 243 6.09 -39.10 -11.73
N LYS A 244 6.80 -39.95 -12.49
CA LYS A 244 8.03 -39.54 -13.18
C LYS A 244 7.65 -38.46 -14.18
N SER A 245 7.93 -37.19 -13.86
CA SER A 245 7.82 -36.09 -14.80
C SER A 245 8.78 -36.32 -15.96
N VAL A 246 8.24 -36.31 -17.18
CA VAL A 246 8.99 -36.25 -18.45
C VAL A 246 9.63 -34.87 -18.59
#